data_AF-A0A821L7Z6-F1
#
_entry.id   AF-A0A821L7Z6-F1
#
_cell.length_a   1.000
_cell.length_b   1.000
_cell.length_c   1.000
_cell.angle_alpha   90.00
_cell.angle_beta   90.00
_cell.angle_gamma   90.00
#
_symmetry.space_group_name_H-M   'P 1'
#
loop_
_entity.id
_entity.type
_entity.pdbx_description
1 polymer ?
#
loop_
_entity_poly.entity_id
_entity_poly.type
_entity_poly.pdbx_seq_one_letter_code
_entity_poly.pdbx_strand_id
1 'polypeptide(L)'
;MTALKEENPDLYAKQFSRFVKAGIEPTSFEALYKAAHAAIRADPSLSPKKTDAPKPKRWNKVKLARSSRKNRVQQRKTAFLKTIQAGDAE
;
A
#
# COMPACT_ATOMS: atom_id res chain seq x y z
N MET A 1 20.92 -0.05 22.40
CA MET A 1 19.90 -1.13 22.46
C MET A 1 19.97 -1.92 23.75
N THR A 2 21.15 -2.33 24.20
CA THR A 2 21.35 -3.14 25.43
C THR A 2 20.78 -2.47 26.68
N ALA A 3 21.22 -1.23 26.99
CA ALA A 3 20.73 -0.50 28.17
C ALA A 3 19.20 -0.33 28.19
N LEU A 4 18.61 0.07 27.06
CA LEU A 4 17.15 0.26 26.98
C LEU A 4 16.35 -1.05 27.09
N LYS A 5 16.92 -2.19 26.66
CA LYS A 5 16.28 -3.51 26.78
C LYS A 5 16.12 -3.91 28.26
N GLU A 6 17.07 -3.51 29.10
CA GLU A 6 17.10 -3.82 30.53
C GLU A 6 16.31 -2.80 31.36
N GLU A 7 16.46 -1.50 31.07
CA GLU A 7 15.84 -0.42 31.84
C GLU A 7 14.36 -0.23 31.51
N ASN A 8 13.96 -0.39 30.23
CA ASN A 8 12.59 -0.13 29.81
C ASN A 8 12.18 -0.98 28.60
N PRO A 9 11.64 -2.19 28.84
CA PRO A 9 11.28 -3.12 27.77
C PRO A 9 10.17 -2.58 26.85
N ASP A 10 9.27 -1.73 27.36
CA ASP A 10 8.18 -1.14 26.57
C ASP A 10 8.70 -0.12 25.55
N LEU A 11 9.63 0.75 25.97
CA LEU A 11 10.30 1.69 25.07
C LEU A 11 11.20 0.95 24.08
N TYR A 12 11.86 -0.13 24.51
CA TYR A 12 12.66 -0.98 23.63
C TYR A 12 11.80 -1.60 22.52
N ALA A 13 10.65 -2.18 22.86
CA ALA A 13 9.72 -2.76 21.88
C ALA A 13 9.21 -1.69 20.89
N LYS A 14 8.94 -0.46 21.35
CA LYS A 14 8.51 0.65 20.50
C LYS A 14 9.60 1.11 19.53
N GLN A 15 10.80 1.38 20.05
CA GLN A 15 11.92 1.91 19.26
C GLN A 15 12.53 0.87 18.32
N PHE A 16 12.61 -0.38 18.76
CA PHE A 16 13.30 -1.45 18.04
C PHE A 16 12.38 -2.53 17.48
N SER A 17 11.08 -2.25 17.37
CA SER A 17 10.05 -3.17 16.84
C SER A 17 10.46 -3.92 15.56
N ARG A 18 11.04 -3.21 14.58
CA ARG A 18 11.49 -3.83 13.32
C ARG A 18 12.69 -4.77 13.50
N PHE A 19 13.61 -4.45 14.41
CA PHE A 19 14.76 -5.29 14.71
C PHE A 19 14.34 -6.56 15.44
N VAL A 20 13.41 -6.43 16.41
CA VAL A 20 12.80 -7.57 17.10
C VAL A 20 12.06 -8.46 16.08
N LYS A 21 11.28 -7.87 15.16
CA LYS A 21 10.59 -8.62 14.09
C LYS A 21 11.57 -9.33 13.14
N ALA A 22 12.75 -8.75 12.91
CA ALA A 22 13.79 -9.33 12.07
C ALA A 22 14.74 -10.29 12.82
N GLY A 23 14.56 -10.48 14.14
CA GLY A 23 15.44 -11.32 14.96
C GLY A 23 16.86 -10.78 15.14
N ILE A 24 17.05 -9.47 15.02
CA ILE A 24 18.37 -8.83 15.08
C ILE A 24 18.67 -8.40 16.52
N GLU A 25 19.69 -9.02 17.12
CA GLU A 25 20.17 -8.70 18.46
C GLU A 25 21.31 -7.67 18.44
N PRO A 26 21.53 -6.90 19.53
CA PRO A 26 22.56 -5.86 19.61
C PRO A 26 23.98 -6.34 19.33
N THR A 27 24.28 -7.59 19.69
CA THR A 27 25.60 -8.21 19.50
C THR A 27 25.87 -8.61 18.05
N SER A 28 24.82 -8.76 17.24
CA SER A 28 24.93 -9.23 15.85
C SER A 28 25.27 -8.13 14.84
N PHE A 29 25.17 -6.86 15.23
CA PHE A 29 25.34 -5.72 14.31
C PHE A 29 26.73 -5.64 13.70
N GLU A 30 27.79 -5.90 14.48
CA GLU A 30 29.16 -5.83 13.96
C GLU A 30 29.39 -6.87 12.86
N ALA A 31 28.96 -8.11 13.09
CA ALA A 31 29.06 -9.19 12.11
C ALA A 31 28.23 -8.88 10.86
N LEU A 32 27.01 -8.35 11.04
CA LEU A 32 26.12 -7.95 9.95
C LEU A 32 26.76 -6.88 9.06
N TYR A 33 27.33 -5.83 9.63
CA TYR A 33 27.98 -4.77 8.86
C TYR A 33 29.28 -5.22 8.21
N LYS A 34 30.09 -6.06 8.87
CA LYS A 34 31.29 -6.67 8.26
C LYS A 34 30.93 -7.50 7.03
N ALA A 35 29.90 -8.33 7.13
CA ALA A 35 29.39 -9.12 6.01
C ALA A 35 28.86 -8.23 4.88
N ALA A 36 28.10 -7.18 5.21
CA ALA A 36 27.60 -6.22 4.23
C ALA A 36 28.74 -5.49 3.51
N HIS A 37 29.76 -5.04 4.23
CA HIS A 37 30.93 -4.40 3.63
C HIS A 37 31.73 -5.35 2.73
N ALA A 38 31.86 -6.61 3.10
CA ALA A 38 32.50 -7.62 2.25
C ALA A 38 31.69 -7.85 0.95
N ALA A 39 30.36 -7.97 1.07
CA ALA A 39 29.46 -8.14 -0.08
C ALA A 39 29.50 -6.94 -1.05
N ILE A 40 29.44 -5.71 -0.54
CA ILE A 40 29.51 -4.49 -1.37
C ILE A 40 30.87 -4.33 -2.06
N ARG A 41 31.97 -4.74 -1.40
CA ARG A 41 33.30 -4.74 -2.03
C ARG A 41 33.45 -5.81 -3.11
N ALA A 42 32.84 -6.97 -2.91
CA ALA A 42 32.86 -8.06 -3.88
C ALA A 42 32.04 -7.73 -5.14
N ASP A 43 30.85 -7.13 -4.96
CA ASP A 43 30.01 -6.66 -6.05
C ASP A 43 29.44 -5.26 -5.73
N PRO A 44 30.01 -4.19 -6.31
CA PRO A 44 29.50 -2.83 -6.15
C PRO A 44 28.33 -2.52 -7.09
N SER A 45 27.87 -3.46 -7.92
CA SER A 45 26.82 -3.21 -8.90
C SER A 45 25.45 -3.03 -8.23
N LEU A 46 24.60 -2.23 -8.88
CA LEU A 46 23.25 -1.97 -8.38
C LEU A 46 22.34 -3.17 -8.69
N SER A 47 21.75 -3.75 -7.64
CA SER A 47 20.72 -4.78 -7.79
C SER A 47 19.55 -4.29 -8.65
N PRO A 48 19.02 -5.12 -9.57
CA PRO A 48 17.92 -4.72 -10.43
C PRO A 48 16.68 -4.35 -9.61
N LYS A 49 16.04 -3.24 -9.98
CA LYS A 49 14.79 -2.81 -9.34
C LYS A 49 13.73 -3.88 -9.58
N LYS A 50 13.08 -4.34 -8.52
CA LYS A 50 11.86 -5.14 -8.65
C LYS A 50 10.81 -4.26 -9.34
N THR A 51 10.39 -4.65 -10.53
CA THR A 51 9.29 -3.98 -11.22
C THR A 51 8.00 -4.44 -10.59
N ASP A 52 7.36 -3.56 -9.81
CA ASP A 52 6.01 -3.80 -9.32
C ASP A 52 5.06 -4.04 -10.50
N ALA A 53 3.97 -4.78 -10.23
CA ALA A 53 2.88 -4.96 -11.19
C ALA A 53 2.44 -3.59 -11.77
N PRO A 54 2.02 -3.53 -13.05
CA PRO A 54 1.72 -2.29 -13.71
C PRO A 54 0.65 -1.52 -12.93
N LYS A 55 1.04 -0.39 -12.36
CA LYS A 55 0.13 0.52 -11.66
C LYS A 55 -0.91 1.02 -12.67
N PRO A 56 -2.19 1.13 -12.27
CA PRO A 56 -3.22 1.61 -13.18
C PRO A 56 -2.87 3.02 -13.67
N LYS A 57 -3.02 3.26 -14.98
CA LYS A 57 -2.68 4.54 -15.62
C LYS A 57 -3.39 5.75 -15.00
N ARG A 58 -4.60 5.54 -14.49
CA ARG A 58 -5.35 6.54 -13.72
C ARG A 58 -6.13 5.86 -12.62
N TRP A 59 -6.09 6.45 -11.43
CA TRP A 59 -6.93 6.09 -10.30
C TRP A 59 -8.35 6.66 -10.41
N ASN A 60 -8.53 7.66 -11.26
CA ASN A 60 -9.81 8.35 -11.47
C ASN A 60 -10.67 7.61 -12.50
N LYS A 61 -11.99 7.67 -12.31
CA LYS A 61 -12.96 7.10 -13.25
C LYS A 61 -12.86 7.77 -14.62
N VAL A 62 -12.99 6.97 -15.67
CA VAL A 62 -13.04 7.45 -17.04
C VAL A 62 -14.30 8.30 -17.25
N LYS A 63 -14.16 9.41 -17.99
CA LYS A 63 -15.29 10.27 -18.36
C LYS A 63 -16.28 9.46 -19.21
N LEU A 64 -17.55 9.43 -18.80
CA LEU A 64 -18.61 8.73 -19.53
C LEU A 64 -18.70 9.18 -20.99
N ALA A 65 -19.13 8.30 -21.89
CA ALA A 65 -19.43 8.65 -23.28
C ALA A 65 -20.77 9.43 -23.37
N ARG A 66 -21.00 10.16 -24.48
CA ARG A 66 -22.24 10.93 -24.68
C ARG A 66 -23.47 10.03 -24.77
N SER A 67 -23.38 8.90 -25.47
CA SER A 67 -24.45 7.89 -25.56
C SER A 67 -24.84 7.35 -24.19
N SER A 68 -23.87 6.97 -23.35
CA SER A 68 -24.12 6.50 -21.98
C SER A 68 -24.84 7.54 -21.12
N ARG A 69 -24.51 8.83 -21.28
CA ARG A 69 -25.25 9.92 -20.60
C ARG A 69 -26.69 10.02 -21.08
N LYS A 70 -26.93 9.95 -22.39
CA LYS A 70 -28.29 10.00 -22.97
C LYS A 70 -29.14 8.81 -22.52
N ASN A 71 -28.59 7.60 -22.58
CA ASN A 71 -29.26 6.38 -22.15
C ASN A 71 -29.61 6.44 -20.66
N ARG A 72 -28.70 6.95 -19.81
CA ARG A 72 -28.99 7.17 -18.38
C ARG A 72 -30.17 8.12 -18.18
N VAL A 73 -30.27 9.20 -18.94
CA VAL A 73 -31.40 10.14 -18.85
C VAL A 73 -32.70 9.45 -19.29
N GLN A 74 -32.67 8.70 -20.39
CA GLN A 74 -33.84 7.95 -20.87
C GLN A 74 -34.29 6.93 -19.83
N GLN A 75 -33.38 6.11 -19.29
CA GLN A 75 -33.68 5.13 -18.24
C GLN A 75 -34.29 5.78 -17.00
N ARG A 76 -33.75 6.93 -16.55
CA ARG A 76 -34.31 7.68 -15.42
C ARG A 76 -35.73 8.18 -15.69
N LYS A 77 -35.98 8.72 -16.88
CA LYS A 77 -37.32 9.16 -17.28
C LYS A 77 -38.31 7.99 -17.36
N THR A 78 -37.91 6.88 -17.99
CA THR A 78 -38.79 5.70 -18.09
C THR A 78 -39.08 5.09 -16.73
N ALA A 79 -38.10 5.06 -15.83
CA ALA A 79 -38.30 4.58 -14.46
C ALA A 79 -39.29 5.48 -13.72
N PHE A 80 -39.13 6.80 -13.83
CA PHE A 80 -40.05 7.77 -13.21
C PHE A 80 -41.48 7.68 -13.77
N LEU A 81 -41.63 7.51 -15.08
CA LEU A 81 -42.96 7.31 -15.66
C LEU A 81 -43.61 6.00 -15.16
N LYS A 82 -42.82 4.94 -14.99
CA LYS A 82 -43.31 3.68 -14.41
C LYS A 82 -43.74 3.84 -12.94
N THR A 83 -43.03 4.62 -12.13
CA THR A 83 -43.41 4.88 -10.73
C THR A 83 -44.70 5.69 -10.64
N ILE A 84 -44.89 6.68 -11.53
CA ILE A 84 -46.17 7.41 -11.63
C ILE A 84 -47.30 6.44 -12.00
N GLN A 85 -47.07 5.58 -12.99
CA GLN A 85 -48.08 4.62 -13.45
C GLN A 85 -48.42 3.56 -12.39
N ALA A 86 -47.48 3.23 -11.51
CA ALA A 86 -47.69 2.34 -10.37
C ALA A 86 -48.46 3.00 -9.21
N GLY A 87 -48.70 4.33 -9.27
CA GLY A 87 -49.38 5.07 -8.21
C GLY A 87 -48.52 5.38 -6.99
N ASP A 88 -47.23 5.06 -7.05
CA ASP A 88 -46.28 5.19 -5.92
C ASP A 88 -45.60 6.59 -5.84
N ALA A 89 -46.04 7.55 -6.66
CA ALA A 89 -45.44 8.88 -6.75
C ALA A 89 -46.34 9.93 -6.07
N GLU A 90 -46.09 10.20 -4.78
CA GLU A 90 -46.43 11.48 -4.11
C GLU A 90 -45.27 12.47 -4.18
#